data_AF-A0A453IHU1-F1
#
_entry.id   AF-A0A453IHU1-F1
#
_cell.length_a   1.000
_cell.length_b   1.000
_cell.length_c   1.000
_cell.angle_alpha   90.00
_cell.angle_beta   90.00
_cell.angle_gamma   90.00
#
_symmetry.space_group_name_H-M   'P 1'
#
loop_
_entity.id
_entity.type
_entity.pdbx_description
1 polymer ?
#
loop_
_entity_poly.entity_id
_entity_poly.type
_entity_poly.pdbx_seq_one_letter_code
_entity_poly.pdbx_strand_id
1 'polypeptide(L)'
;MEVVASAPGKVLVAGGYLVLERPNPGLVLSTTARFYAIVRPIHDELSPDSWAWAWADVKVTSPQLSREAAYKLSIKNSTLQLTSARESTNPFVEQAIQFSIAAAKVSITDKEKKDALDKLLLRGLNITILGSNDFYSYRKQIEARGLPLTPEVLLSLPPFCSITFNSEVANGTGEICKPEVAKTGLGSSAAMTASVVAALLHYLGAVNLSCSGQSSSVTATGRDFDFVHAIAQSAHCIAQGKIGSGFDVSAAVYGSHRYTRFSPEILSSAQVRSPG
;
A
#
# COMPACT_ATOMS: atom_id res chain seq x y z
N MET A 1 -8.22 18.48 3.99
CA MET A 1 -6.79 18.18 4.17
C MET A 1 -6.46 16.99 3.30
N GLU A 2 -5.40 17.09 2.50
CA GLU A 2 -4.94 16.01 1.61
C GLU A 2 -3.55 15.59 2.06
N VAL A 3 -3.30 14.27 2.11
CA VAL A 3 -1.99 13.70 2.41
C VAL A 3 -1.54 12.86 1.24
N VAL A 4 -0.32 13.11 0.76
CA VAL A 4 0.34 12.32 -0.26
C VAL A 4 1.57 11.68 0.35
N ALA A 5 1.64 10.35 0.32
CA ALA A 5 2.86 9.62 0.64
C ALA A 5 3.33 8.82 -0.56
N SER A 6 4.63 8.57 -0.64
CA SER A 6 5.19 7.76 -1.70
C SER A 6 6.25 6.80 -1.18
N ALA A 7 6.38 5.65 -1.83
CA ALA A 7 7.35 4.62 -1.49
C ALA A 7 8.07 4.11 -2.75
N PRO A 8 9.40 3.97 -2.72
CA PRO A 8 10.16 3.50 -3.87
C PRO A 8 9.98 2.00 -4.13
N GLY A 9 10.28 1.58 -5.35
CA GLY A 9 10.53 0.18 -5.69
C GLY A 9 11.87 -0.29 -5.15
N LYS A 10 12.19 -1.56 -5.37
CA LYS A 10 13.37 -2.21 -4.77
C LYS A 10 14.04 -3.22 -5.71
N VAL A 11 15.35 -3.39 -5.52
CA VAL A 11 16.17 -4.44 -6.15
C VAL A 11 17.09 -5.05 -5.08
N LEU A 12 17.06 -6.38 -4.95
CA LEU A 12 18.01 -7.11 -4.10
C LEU A 12 19.26 -7.40 -4.93
N VAL A 13 20.38 -6.78 -4.54
CA VAL A 13 21.65 -6.86 -5.28
C VAL A 13 22.56 -7.97 -4.73
N ALA A 14 22.48 -8.23 -3.42
CA ALA A 14 23.23 -9.31 -2.77
C ALA A 14 22.40 -9.98 -1.67
N GLY A 15 22.72 -11.24 -1.36
CA GLY A 15 22.04 -12.07 -0.36
C GLY A 15 21.14 -13.15 -0.96
N GLY A 16 20.47 -12.87 -2.08
CA GLY A 16 19.64 -13.87 -2.77
C GLY A 16 18.63 -14.55 -1.83
N TYR A 17 18.57 -15.89 -1.84
CA TYR A 17 17.73 -16.65 -0.92
C TYR A 17 18.25 -16.71 0.52
N LEU A 18 19.52 -16.36 0.77
CA LEU A 18 20.08 -16.40 2.13
C LEU A 18 19.35 -15.45 3.08
N VAL A 19 18.80 -14.34 2.56
CA VAL A 19 18.02 -13.36 3.34
C VAL A 19 16.71 -13.92 3.91
N LEU A 20 16.32 -15.14 3.52
CA LEU A 20 15.23 -15.85 4.17
C LEU A 20 15.62 -16.36 5.57
N GLU A 21 16.90 -16.45 5.89
CA GLU A 21 17.37 -16.99 7.17
C GLU A 21 18.23 -15.99 7.93
N ARG A 22 18.10 -15.97 9.26
CA ARG A 22 18.97 -15.16 10.12
C ARG A 22 20.27 -15.94 10.41
N PRO A 23 21.42 -15.26 10.55
CA PRO A 23 21.64 -13.81 10.52
C PRO A 23 22.06 -13.26 9.14
N ASN A 24 21.75 -13.96 8.05
CA ASN A 24 22.32 -13.66 6.73
C ASN A 24 21.85 -12.28 6.22
N PRO A 25 22.78 -11.35 5.93
CA PRO A 25 22.43 -10.04 5.42
C PRO A 25 22.17 -10.06 3.90
N GLY A 26 21.40 -9.08 3.44
CA GLY A 26 21.28 -8.73 2.02
C GLY A 26 21.62 -7.27 1.78
N LEU A 27 21.96 -6.93 0.54
CA LEU A 27 22.07 -5.53 0.08
C LEU A 27 20.88 -5.23 -0.81
N VAL A 28 20.02 -4.31 -0.38
CA VAL A 28 18.85 -3.88 -1.14
C VAL A 28 18.99 -2.42 -1.51
N LEU A 29 18.71 -2.11 -2.77
CA LEU A 29 18.69 -0.75 -3.30
C LEU A 29 17.26 -0.35 -3.64
N SER A 30 16.84 0.84 -3.21
CA SER A 30 15.60 1.46 -3.66
C SER A 30 15.76 2.05 -5.05
N THR A 31 14.72 1.96 -5.88
CA THR A 31 14.71 2.57 -7.21
C THR A 31 14.08 3.97 -7.19
N THR A 32 14.22 4.70 -8.30
CA THR A 32 13.55 5.99 -8.52
C THR A 32 12.06 5.83 -8.81
N ALA A 33 11.61 4.66 -9.26
CA ALA A 33 10.21 4.35 -9.47
C ALA A 33 9.46 4.34 -8.13
N ARG A 34 8.31 5.02 -8.05
CA ARG A 34 7.53 5.16 -6.81
C ARG A 34 6.07 4.78 -6.97
N PHE A 35 5.50 4.21 -5.91
CA PHE A 35 4.07 4.25 -5.67
C PHE A 35 3.71 5.49 -4.88
N TYR A 36 2.52 6.02 -5.12
CA TYR A 36 1.92 7.15 -4.45
C TYR A 36 0.55 6.74 -3.91
N ALA A 37 0.27 7.11 -2.67
CA ALA A 37 -1.04 7.02 -2.07
C ALA A 37 -1.48 8.43 -1.67
N ILE A 38 -2.68 8.80 -2.12
CA ILE A 38 -3.31 10.09 -1.85
C ILE A 38 -4.52 9.81 -0.97
N VAL A 39 -4.55 10.38 0.23
CA VAL A 39 -5.65 10.24 1.18
C VAL A 39 -6.30 11.61 1.38
N ARG A 40 -7.61 11.65 1.15
CA ARG A 40 -8.45 12.84 1.35
C ARG A 40 -9.81 12.43 1.92
N PRO A 41 -10.52 13.33 2.62
CA PRO A 41 -11.87 13.05 3.09
C PRO A 41 -12.84 12.87 1.91
N ILE A 42 -13.91 12.11 2.10
CA ILE A 42 -15.03 12.07 1.14
C ILE A 42 -15.95 13.28 1.37
N HIS A 43 -16.15 13.66 2.63
CA HIS A 43 -17.01 14.75 3.06
C HIS A 43 -16.20 15.87 3.73
N ASP A 44 -16.45 17.11 3.35
CA ASP A 44 -15.80 18.27 3.94
C ASP A 44 -16.30 18.56 5.36
N GLU A 45 -17.61 18.37 5.58
CA GLU A 45 -18.26 18.54 6.87
C GLU A 45 -18.98 17.25 7.28
N LEU A 46 -19.03 16.99 8.59
CA LEU A 46 -19.83 15.89 9.13
C LEU A 46 -21.29 16.31 9.13
N SER A 47 -22.19 15.48 8.59
CA SER A 47 -23.61 15.73 8.77
C SER A 47 -23.98 15.62 10.25
N PRO A 48 -24.95 16.39 10.77
CA PRO A 48 -25.36 16.32 12.18
C PRO A 48 -25.76 14.91 12.62
N ASP A 49 -26.30 14.12 11.71
CA ASP A 49 -26.72 12.73 11.93
C ASP A 49 -25.57 11.71 11.78
N SER A 50 -24.34 12.19 11.54
CA SER A 50 -23.17 11.34 11.24
C SER A 50 -22.76 10.41 12.38
N TRP A 51 -23.17 10.73 13.60
CA TRP A 51 -22.76 10.05 14.82
C TRP A 51 -23.61 8.80 15.10
N ALA A 52 -24.74 8.65 14.41
CA ALA A 52 -25.66 7.53 14.58
C ALA A 52 -25.17 6.25 13.90
N TRP A 53 -24.38 6.37 12.82
CA TRP A 53 -23.83 5.23 12.11
C TRP A 53 -22.39 4.98 12.59
N ALA A 54 -22.19 3.84 13.27
CA ALA A 54 -20.87 3.36 13.68
C ALA A 54 -19.98 2.92 12.50
N TRP A 55 -20.19 3.50 11.33
CA TRP A 55 -19.61 3.13 10.05
C TRP A 55 -18.97 4.35 9.39
N ALA A 56 -18.04 4.15 8.47
CA ALA A 56 -17.45 5.20 7.64
C ALA A 56 -17.29 4.68 6.21
N ASP A 57 -17.45 5.57 5.22
CA ASP A 57 -17.23 5.21 3.82
C ASP A 57 -15.75 5.24 3.47
N VAL A 58 -15.27 4.19 2.80
CA VAL A 58 -13.91 4.12 2.28
C VAL A 58 -13.98 3.78 0.80
N LYS A 59 -13.46 4.68 -0.02
CA LYS A 59 -13.34 4.52 -1.47
C LYS A 59 -11.88 4.40 -1.85
N VAL A 60 -11.54 3.37 -2.60
CA VAL A 60 -10.19 3.12 -3.11
C VAL A 60 -10.25 3.15 -4.63
N THR A 61 -9.38 3.95 -5.26
CA THR A 61 -9.32 4.08 -6.71
C THR A 61 -7.89 3.89 -7.22
N SER A 62 -7.72 3.10 -8.28
CA SER A 62 -6.49 2.99 -9.04
C SER A 62 -6.78 3.27 -10.52
N PRO A 63 -6.60 4.52 -10.98
CA PRO A 63 -6.92 4.93 -12.34
C PRO A 63 -6.18 4.12 -13.42
N GLN A 64 -4.92 3.78 -13.17
CA GLN A 64 -4.09 3.00 -14.11
C GLN A 64 -4.62 1.60 -14.38
N LEU A 65 -5.28 1.01 -13.39
CA LEU A 65 -5.86 -0.32 -13.46
C LEU A 65 -7.36 -0.27 -13.79
N SER A 66 -7.94 0.93 -13.94
CA SER A 66 -9.39 1.11 -14.05
C SER A 66 -10.16 0.37 -12.95
N ARG A 67 -9.62 0.36 -11.72
CA ARG A 67 -10.21 -0.33 -10.56
C ARG A 67 -10.70 0.66 -9.53
N GLU A 68 -11.91 0.38 -9.03
CA GLU A 68 -12.50 1.07 -7.89
C GLU A 68 -13.10 0.03 -6.93
N ALA A 69 -12.84 0.21 -5.65
CA ALA A 69 -13.43 -0.59 -4.59
C ALA A 69 -14.03 0.32 -3.53
N ALA A 70 -15.23 -0.02 -3.09
CA ALA A 70 -15.95 0.70 -2.05
C ALA A 70 -16.15 -0.22 -0.84
N TYR A 71 -15.97 0.36 0.34
CA TYR A 71 -16.01 -0.35 1.60
C TYR A 71 -16.76 0.46 2.67
N LYS A 72 -17.32 -0.25 3.63
CA LYS A 72 -17.80 0.30 4.90
C LYS A 72 -16.82 -0.09 6.02
N LEU A 73 -16.28 0.90 6.70
CA LEU A 73 -15.39 0.75 7.85
C LEU A 73 -16.20 0.81 9.14
N SER A 74 -16.14 -0.21 9.99
CA SER A 74 -16.70 -0.12 11.34
C SER A 74 -15.78 0.72 12.24
N ILE A 75 -16.27 1.83 12.78
CA ILE A 75 -15.50 2.66 13.72
C ILE A 75 -15.27 1.93 15.04
N LYS A 76 -16.21 1.09 15.50
CA LYS A 76 -16.02 0.35 16.76
C LYS A 76 -15.00 -0.77 16.63
N ASN A 77 -15.12 -1.57 15.57
CA ASN A 77 -14.34 -2.81 15.43
C ASN A 77 -13.10 -2.62 14.55
N SER A 78 -12.95 -1.49 13.86
CA SER A 78 -11.89 -1.23 12.88
C SER A 78 -11.83 -2.26 11.75
N THR A 79 -12.98 -2.88 11.44
CA THR A 79 -13.12 -3.87 10.39
C THR A 79 -13.63 -3.23 9.11
N LEU A 80 -13.05 -3.63 7.98
CA LEU A 80 -13.44 -3.15 6.66
C LEU A 80 -14.35 -4.19 5.99
N GLN A 81 -15.53 -3.78 5.56
CA GLN A 81 -16.49 -4.61 4.85
C GLN A 81 -16.61 -4.15 3.40
N LEU A 82 -16.36 -5.05 2.45
CA LEU A 82 -16.50 -4.76 1.03
C LEU A 82 -17.97 -4.56 0.66
N THR A 83 -18.28 -3.48 -0.04
CA THR A 83 -19.62 -3.21 -0.60
C THR A 83 -19.66 -3.27 -2.12
N SER A 84 -18.51 -3.22 -2.80
CA SER A 84 -18.42 -3.38 -4.26
C SER A 84 -18.24 -4.85 -4.70
N ALA A 85 -18.23 -5.09 -6.01
CA ALA A 85 -17.94 -6.41 -6.58
C ALA A 85 -16.52 -6.90 -6.18
N ARG A 86 -16.37 -8.21 -5.91
CA ARG A 86 -15.10 -8.81 -5.46
C ARG A 86 -13.95 -8.75 -6.48
N GLU A 87 -14.25 -8.47 -7.75
CA GLU A 87 -13.25 -8.49 -8.83
C GLU A 87 -12.32 -7.27 -8.82
N SER A 88 -12.71 -6.19 -8.12
CA SER A 88 -11.91 -4.98 -8.02
C SER A 88 -11.00 -4.91 -6.77
N THR A 89 -11.04 -5.93 -5.91
CA THR A 89 -10.32 -5.88 -4.63
C THR A 89 -8.83 -6.19 -4.77
N ASN A 90 -8.07 -5.67 -3.80
CA ASN A 90 -6.66 -5.97 -3.65
C ASN A 90 -6.37 -6.25 -2.17
N PRO A 91 -6.03 -7.50 -1.80
CA PRO A 91 -5.85 -7.87 -0.39
C PRO A 91 -4.74 -7.05 0.28
N PHE A 92 -3.70 -6.65 -0.45
CA PHE A 92 -2.63 -5.81 0.09
C PHE A 92 -3.12 -4.43 0.50
N VAL A 93 -4.08 -3.86 -0.24
CA VAL A 93 -4.65 -2.54 0.08
C VAL A 93 -5.64 -2.66 1.24
N GLU A 94 -6.47 -3.70 1.25
CA GLU A 94 -7.42 -3.95 2.33
C GLU A 94 -6.72 -4.13 3.68
N GLN A 95 -5.67 -4.97 3.70
CA GLN A 95 -4.87 -5.18 4.90
C GLN A 95 -4.12 -3.90 5.30
N ALA A 96 -3.59 -3.14 4.35
CA ALA A 96 -2.95 -1.85 4.64
C ALA A 96 -3.92 -0.87 5.33
N ILE A 97 -5.16 -0.78 4.84
CA ILE A 97 -6.20 0.09 5.42
C ILE A 97 -6.56 -0.39 6.84
N GLN A 98 -6.91 -1.67 7.00
CA GLN A 98 -7.33 -2.24 8.29
C GLN A 98 -6.23 -2.09 9.36
N PHE A 99 -5.00 -2.48 9.04
CA PHE A 99 -3.89 -2.40 9.98
C PHE A 99 -3.53 -0.95 10.32
N SER A 100 -3.59 -0.02 9.37
CA SER A 100 -3.29 1.41 9.64
C SER A 100 -4.31 2.03 10.59
N ILE A 101 -5.61 1.76 10.38
CA ILE A 101 -6.67 2.29 11.24
C ILE A 101 -6.59 1.69 12.64
N ALA A 102 -6.39 0.37 12.74
CA ALA A 102 -6.23 -0.31 14.02
C ALA A 102 -5.00 0.23 14.77
N ALA A 103 -3.87 0.39 14.09
CA ALA A 103 -2.64 0.93 14.66
C ALA A 103 -2.81 2.38 15.13
N ALA A 104 -3.48 3.24 14.36
CA ALA A 104 -3.76 4.62 14.76
C ALA A 104 -4.61 4.69 16.04
N LYS A 105 -5.66 3.87 16.16
CA LYS A 105 -6.51 3.84 17.36
C LYS A 105 -5.81 3.34 18.61
N VAL A 106 -4.89 2.38 18.46
CA VAL A 106 -4.12 1.84 19.59
C VAL A 106 -2.99 2.77 19.99
N SER A 107 -2.33 3.43 19.03
CA SER A 107 -1.20 4.34 19.30
C SER A 107 -1.63 5.68 19.90
N ILE A 108 -2.80 6.20 19.52
CA ILE A 108 -3.34 7.43 20.07
C ILE A 108 -4.09 7.10 21.36
N THR A 109 -3.48 7.38 22.51
CA THR A 109 -4.05 7.06 23.84
C THR A 109 -4.95 8.15 24.41
N ASP A 110 -4.66 9.40 24.06
CA ASP A 110 -5.38 10.59 24.52
C ASP A 110 -6.85 10.60 24.04
N LYS A 111 -7.78 10.91 24.96
CA LYS A 111 -9.22 10.82 24.68
C LYS A 111 -9.68 11.87 23.68
N GLU A 112 -9.19 13.10 23.78
CA GLU A 112 -9.56 14.18 22.86
C GLU A 112 -9.06 13.88 21.45
N LYS A 113 -7.84 13.33 21.33
CA LYS A 113 -7.29 12.88 20.04
C LYS A 113 -8.02 11.67 19.47
N LYS A 114 -8.51 10.74 20.30
CA LYS A 114 -9.36 9.63 19.85
C LYS A 114 -10.69 10.14 19.29
N ASP A 115 -11.33 11.08 19.98
CA ASP A 115 -12.58 11.68 19.49
C ASP A 115 -12.34 12.45 18.18
N ALA A 116 -11.20 13.13 18.05
CA ALA A 116 -10.80 13.78 16.80
C ALA A 116 -10.53 12.78 15.67
N LEU A 117 -9.89 11.64 15.97
CA LEU A 117 -9.65 10.55 15.03
C LEU A 117 -10.96 9.95 14.52
N ASP A 118 -11.91 9.67 15.41
CA ASP A 118 -13.21 9.11 15.02
C ASP A 118 -13.99 10.10 14.15
N LYS A 119 -14.00 11.39 14.51
CA LYS A 119 -14.56 12.46 13.66
C LYS A 119 -13.89 12.52 12.30
N LEU A 120 -12.58 12.35 12.24
CA LEU A 120 -11.83 12.35 10.98
C LEU A 120 -12.21 11.14 10.10
N LEU A 121 -12.37 9.95 10.69
CA LEU A 121 -12.80 8.75 10.00
C LEU A 121 -14.25 8.85 9.49
N LEU A 122 -15.15 9.47 10.27
CA LEU A 122 -16.56 9.68 9.88
C LEU A 122 -16.73 10.58 8.66
N ARG A 123 -15.73 11.40 8.31
CA ARG A 123 -15.71 12.15 7.04
C ARG A 123 -15.49 11.26 5.81
N GLY A 124 -15.25 9.96 6.02
CA GLY A 124 -14.91 8.99 5.00
C GLY A 124 -13.48 9.16 4.47
N LEU A 125 -12.97 8.11 3.83
CA LEU A 125 -11.63 8.05 3.28
C LEU A 125 -11.69 7.81 1.77
N ASN A 126 -11.18 8.74 0.98
CA ASN A 126 -10.94 8.57 -0.44
C ASN A 126 -9.44 8.37 -0.66
N ILE A 127 -9.07 7.16 -1.09
CA ILE A 127 -7.69 6.70 -1.25
C ILE A 127 -7.43 6.48 -2.74
N THR A 128 -6.56 7.30 -3.34
CA THR A 128 -6.11 7.11 -4.72
C THR A 128 -4.70 6.53 -4.74
N ILE A 129 -4.51 5.45 -5.50
CA ILE A 129 -3.24 4.73 -5.60
C ILE A 129 -2.70 4.81 -7.03
N LEU A 130 -1.47 5.30 -7.17
CA LEU A 130 -0.75 5.46 -8.44
C LEU A 130 0.62 4.80 -8.34
N GLY A 131 1.05 4.06 -9.36
CA GLY A 131 2.37 3.44 -9.49
C GLY A 131 3.09 3.95 -10.73
N SER A 132 4.37 4.28 -10.60
CA SER A 132 5.20 4.64 -11.77
C SER A 132 5.14 3.56 -12.85
N ASN A 133 5.29 3.95 -14.11
CA ASN A 133 5.15 3.03 -15.25
C ASN A 133 6.14 1.85 -15.16
N ASP A 134 7.31 2.07 -14.55
CA ASP A 134 8.38 1.08 -14.33
C ASP A 134 7.95 -0.16 -13.52
N PHE A 135 6.85 -0.09 -12.77
CA PHE A 135 6.33 -1.26 -12.04
C PHE A 135 5.62 -2.27 -12.94
N TYR A 136 5.29 -1.88 -14.18
CA TYR A 136 4.43 -2.61 -15.09
C TYR A 136 5.08 -2.81 -16.46
N SER A 137 4.71 -3.91 -17.12
CA SER A 137 5.15 -4.16 -18.50
C SER A 137 4.20 -3.48 -19.49
N TYR A 138 4.73 -2.50 -20.24
CA TYR A 138 4.04 -1.84 -21.34
C TYR A 138 4.30 -2.48 -22.70
N ARG A 139 5.00 -3.64 -22.73
CA ARG A 139 5.48 -4.30 -23.94
C ARG A 139 4.39 -4.45 -25.02
N LYS A 140 3.24 -5.03 -24.66
CA LYS A 140 2.11 -5.23 -25.60
C LYS A 140 1.59 -3.92 -26.19
N GLN A 141 1.49 -2.86 -25.39
CA GLN A 141 1.03 -1.55 -25.86
C GLN A 141 2.03 -0.89 -26.82
N ILE A 142 3.32 -1.04 -26.50
CA ILE A 142 4.41 -0.48 -27.30
C ILE A 142 4.51 -1.23 -28.65
N GLU A 143 4.49 -2.57 -28.61
CA GLU A 143 4.49 -3.44 -29.80
C GLU A 143 3.25 -3.17 -30.68
N ALA A 144 2.06 -3.02 -30.09
CA ALA A 144 0.83 -2.71 -30.84
C ALA A 144 0.88 -1.34 -31.56
N ARG A 145 1.73 -0.41 -31.10
CA ARG A 145 1.97 0.88 -31.75
C ARG A 145 3.12 0.82 -32.78
N GLY A 146 3.75 -0.34 -32.96
CA GLY A 146 4.91 -0.50 -33.84
C GLY A 146 6.16 0.24 -33.34
N LEU A 147 6.23 0.57 -32.05
CA LEU A 147 7.34 1.31 -31.45
C LEU A 147 8.44 0.36 -30.96
N PRO A 148 9.71 0.78 -30.96
CA PRO A 148 10.81 -0.05 -30.48
C PRO A 148 10.76 -0.22 -28.94
N LEU A 149 11.10 -1.42 -28.45
CA LEU A 149 11.14 -1.75 -27.02
C LEU A 149 12.38 -1.17 -26.34
N THR A 150 12.36 0.14 -26.13
CA THR A 150 13.47 0.92 -25.57
C THR A 150 13.03 1.68 -24.32
N PRO A 151 13.94 1.94 -23.36
CA PRO A 151 13.63 2.77 -22.19
C PRO A 151 13.10 4.16 -22.56
N GLU A 152 13.60 4.76 -23.63
CA GLU A 152 13.19 6.08 -24.11
C GLU A 152 11.71 6.11 -24.52
N VAL A 153 11.24 5.03 -25.17
CA VAL A 153 9.82 4.90 -25.52
C VAL A 153 8.95 4.75 -24.26
N LEU A 154 9.39 3.98 -23.26
CA LEU A 154 8.65 3.88 -22.00
C LEU A 154 8.57 5.24 -21.27
N LEU A 155 9.67 5.99 -21.25
CA LEU A 155 9.73 7.34 -20.67
C LEU A 155 8.88 8.37 -21.44
N SER A 156 8.64 8.15 -22.73
CA SER A 156 7.76 8.99 -23.54
C SER A 156 6.27 8.80 -23.24
N LEU A 157 5.88 7.69 -22.58
CA LEU A 157 4.50 7.48 -22.18
C LEU A 157 4.11 8.45 -21.05
N PRO A 158 2.85 8.94 -21.03
CA PRO A 158 2.39 9.76 -19.92
C PRO A 158 2.61 9.05 -18.57
N PRO A 159 3.04 9.77 -17.52
CA PRO A 159 3.12 9.21 -16.18
C PRO A 159 1.77 8.65 -15.76
N PHE A 160 1.79 7.50 -15.09
CA PHE A 160 0.58 6.83 -14.60
C PHE A 160 -0.44 6.51 -15.71
N CYS A 161 0.04 6.10 -16.88
CA CYS A 161 -0.86 5.72 -17.97
C CYS A 161 -1.57 4.39 -17.68
N SER A 162 -2.72 4.19 -18.35
CA SER A 162 -3.51 2.98 -18.19
C SER A 162 -2.75 1.74 -18.66
N ILE A 163 -2.84 0.67 -17.89
CA ILE A 163 -2.14 -0.59 -18.14
C ILE A 163 -3.07 -1.50 -18.94
N THR A 164 -2.52 -2.21 -19.92
CA THR A 164 -3.25 -3.28 -20.61
C THR A 164 -3.04 -4.55 -19.83
N PHE A 165 -4.14 -5.15 -19.37
CA PHE A 165 -4.11 -6.46 -18.75
C PHE A 165 -3.73 -7.52 -19.77
N ASN A 166 -3.06 -8.58 -19.32
CA ASN A 166 -2.98 -9.78 -20.12
C ASN A 166 -4.40 -10.35 -20.24
N SER A 167 -5.03 -10.15 -21.40
CA SER A 167 -6.15 -10.99 -21.83
C SER A 167 -5.56 -12.34 -22.23
N GLU A 168 -6.04 -13.42 -21.63
CA GLU A 168 -5.66 -14.76 -22.09
C GLU A 168 -6.84 -15.39 -22.83
N VAL A 169 -6.52 -15.81 -24.04
CA VAL A 169 -7.28 -16.77 -24.84
C VAL A 169 -7.62 -17.95 -23.96
N ALA A 170 -8.86 -18.44 -24.06
CA ALA A 170 -9.29 -19.67 -23.38
C ALA A 170 -8.31 -20.81 -23.73
N ASN A 171 -7.37 -21.10 -22.84
CA ASN A 171 -6.83 -22.46 -22.76
C ASN A 171 -8.07 -23.34 -22.53
N GLY A 172 -8.27 -24.37 -23.35
CA GLY A 172 -9.53 -25.13 -23.52
C GLY A 172 -10.16 -25.79 -22.28
N THR A 173 -9.74 -25.41 -21.09
CA THR A 173 -10.38 -25.61 -19.80
C THR A 173 -11.07 -24.30 -19.41
N GLY A 174 -12.41 -24.24 -19.46
CA GLY A 174 -13.23 -23.04 -19.27
C GLY A 174 -13.19 -22.36 -17.90
N GLU A 175 -12.02 -22.27 -17.25
CA GLU A 175 -11.78 -21.44 -16.08
C GLU A 175 -11.39 -20.02 -16.51
N ILE A 176 -12.26 -19.06 -16.23
CA ILE A 176 -12.02 -17.63 -16.43
C ILE A 176 -10.96 -17.19 -15.42
N CYS A 177 -9.68 -17.23 -15.82
CA CYS A 177 -8.58 -16.70 -15.04
C CYS A 177 -8.65 -15.15 -15.00
N LYS A 178 -8.46 -14.57 -13.81
CA LYS A 178 -8.54 -13.12 -13.61
C LYS A 178 -7.49 -12.39 -14.46
N PRO A 179 -7.82 -11.24 -15.08
CA PRO A 179 -6.87 -10.47 -15.88
C PRO A 179 -5.61 -10.13 -15.08
N GLU A 180 -4.46 -10.58 -15.56
CA GLU A 180 -3.19 -10.43 -14.86
C GLU A 180 -2.49 -9.13 -15.28
N VAL A 181 -1.98 -8.41 -14.28
CA VAL A 181 -1.09 -7.27 -14.48
C VAL A 181 0.33 -7.78 -14.57
N ALA A 182 0.98 -7.63 -15.73
CA ALA A 182 2.38 -7.97 -15.90
C ALA A 182 3.27 -7.01 -15.08
N LYS A 183 3.89 -7.53 -14.02
CA LYS A 183 4.77 -6.78 -13.10
C LYS A 183 6.23 -6.97 -13.47
N THR A 184 7.06 -5.96 -13.22
CA THR A 184 8.51 -5.99 -13.52
C THR A 184 9.37 -6.60 -12.41
N GLY A 185 8.77 -6.97 -11.27
CA GLY A 185 9.51 -7.53 -10.13
C GLY A 185 10.12 -6.50 -9.17
N LEU A 186 9.91 -5.20 -9.41
CA LEU A 186 10.38 -4.09 -8.55
C LEU A 186 9.72 -4.02 -7.16
N GLY A 187 8.93 -5.02 -6.75
CA GLY A 187 8.24 -5.04 -5.46
C GLY A 187 7.00 -4.14 -5.40
N SER A 188 6.17 -4.15 -6.46
CA SER A 188 4.99 -3.27 -6.55
C SER A 188 4.02 -3.42 -5.37
N SER A 189 3.81 -4.64 -4.85
CA SER A 189 2.94 -4.85 -3.68
C SER A 189 3.51 -4.21 -2.41
N ALA A 190 4.82 -4.36 -2.17
CA ALA A 190 5.50 -3.78 -1.02
C ALA A 190 5.50 -2.25 -1.07
N ALA A 191 5.86 -1.65 -2.21
CA ALA A 191 5.84 -0.20 -2.40
C ALA A 191 4.41 0.37 -2.24
N MET A 192 3.41 -0.27 -2.86
CA MET A 192 2.02 0.12 -2.70
C MET A 192 1.57 0.06 -1.24
N THR A 193 1.77 -1.08 -0.54
CA THR A 193 1.41 -1.23 0.87
C THR A 193 2.09 -0.18 1.74
N ALA A 194 3.39 0.04 1.58
CA ALA A 194 4.14 1.04 2.34
C ALA A 194 3.60 2.46 2.11
N SER A 195 3.30 2.84 0.86
CA SER A 195 2.74 4.15 0.54
C SER A 195 1.35 4.38 1.18
N VAL A 196 0.47 3.38 1.13
CA VAL A 196 -0.88 3.45 1.72
C VAL A 196 -0.81 3.55 3.24
N VAL A 197 0.03 2.72 3.88
CA VAL A 197 0.23 2.75 5.33
C VAL A 197 0.81 4.09 5.78
N ALA A 198 1.84 4.59 5.10
CA ALA A 198 2.45 5.88 5.41
C ALA A 198 1.45 7.03 5.29
N ALA A 199 0.68 7.08 4.19
CA ALA A 199 -0.32 8.13 3.97
C ALA A 199 -1.43 8.08 5.02
N LEU A 200 -1.95 6.90 5.34
CA LEU A 200 -3.02 6.73 6.33
C LEU A 200 -2.55 7.06 7.73
N LEU A 201 -1.43 6.50 8.20
CA LEU A 201 -0.94 6.78 9.55
C LEU A 201 -0.63 8.27 9.74
N HIS A 202 -0.11 8.94 8.71
CA HIS A 202 0.12 10.38 8.76
C HIS A 202 -1.19 11.17 8.74
N TYR A 203 -2.13 10.83 7.85
CA TYR A 203 -3.45 11.46 7.77
C TYR A 203 -4.24 11.33 9.08
N LEU A 204 -4.15 10.18 9.74
CA LEU A 204 -4.81 9.91 11.02
C LEU A 204 -4.05 10.50 12.23
N GLY A 205 -2.91 11.17 12.02
CA GLY A 205 -2.12 11.79 13.08
C GLY A 205 -1.37 10.81 13.98
N ALA A 206 -1.20 9.55 13.55
CA ALA A 206 -0.47 8.53 14.28
C ALA A 206 1.06 8.65 14.11
N VAL A 207 1.50 9.25 12.99
CA VAL A 207 2.91 9.55 12.70
C VAL A 207 3.06 10.94 12.09
N ASN A 208 4.23 11.55 12.26
CA ASN A 208 4.57 12.81 11.60
C ASN A 208 5.68 12.60 10.57
N LEU A 209 5.30 12.38 9.31
CA LEU A 209 6.25 12.23 8.21
C LEU A 209 6.53 13.61 7.60
N SER A 210 7.78 14.08 7.70
CA SER A 210 8.18 15.40 7.19
C SER A 210 7.87 15.51 5.69
N CYS A 211 7.19 16.60 5.31
CA CYS A 211 6.98 16.95 3.91
C CYS A 211 8.27 17.53 3.31
N SER A 212 8.63 17.11 2.09
CA SER A 212 9.72 17.72 1.31
C SER A 212 9.45 19.21 1.13
N GLY A 213 10.22 20.07 1.81
CA GLY A 213 10.14 21.53 1.66
C GLY A 213 9.85 22.33 2.93
N GLN A 214 9.60 21.72 4.09
CA GLN A 214 9.54 22.45 5.37
C GLN A 214 10.89 22.43 6.09
N SER A 215 11.46 23.61 6.31
CA SER A 215 12.62 23.89 7.16
C SER A 215 12.26 23.90 8.66
N SER A 216 11.31 23.07 9.06
CA SER A 216 10.78 22.99 10.43
C SER A 216 11.39 21.79 11.14
N SER A 217 11.88 22.02 12.36
CA SER A 217 12.72 21.17 13.21
C SER A 217 12.12 19.83 13.69
N VAL A 218 11.19 19.22 12.96
CA VAL A 218 10.63 17.90 13.28
C VAL A 218 10.87 16.98 12.07
N THR A 219 12.10 16.51 11.97
CA THR A 219 12.44 15.36 11.14
C THR A 219 11.59 14.17 11.61
N ALA A 220 10.90 13.50 10.69
CA ALA A 220 10.27 12.21 10.95
C ALA A 220 11.26 11.35 11.74
N THR A 221 10.89 11.00 12.96
CA THR A 221 11.86 10.33 13.83
C THR A 221 12.04 8.91 13.30
N GLY A 222 13.20 8.29 13.53
CA GLY A 222 13.40 6.88 13.16
C GLY A 222 12.26 5.98 13.66
N ARG A 223 11.66 6.34 14.82
CA ARG A 223 10.48 5.69 15.39
C ARG A 223 9.23 5.74 14.52
N ASP A 224 8.97 6.84 13.81
CA ASP A 224 7.82 6.96 12.90
C ASP A 224 7.97 6.02 11.71
N PHE A 225 9.18 5.95 11.14
CA PHE A 225 9.49 4.99 10.07
C PHE A 225 9.44 3.54 10.56
N ASP A 226 9.91 3.26 11.77
CA ASP A 226 9.81 1.93 12.38
C ASP A 226 8.35 1.51 12.59
N PHE A 227 7.49 2.45 12.99
CA PHE A 227 6.07 2.19 13.12
C PHE A 227 5.42 1.93 11.76
N VAL A 228 5.70 2.77 10.75
CA VAL A 228 5.24 2.55 9.37
C VAL A 228 5.70 1.19 8.84
N HIS A 229 6.96 0.82 9.04
CA HIS A 229 7.53 -0.46 8.62
C HIS A 229 6.84 -1.63 9.31
N ALA A 230 6.65 -1.58 10.63
CA ALA A 230 5.99 -2.65 11.37
C ALA A 230 4.56 -2.91 10.87
N ILE A 231 3.78 -1.83 10.66
CA ILE A 231 2.41 -1.93 10.17
C ILE A 231 2.37 -2.40 8.71
N ALA A 232 3.22 -1.84 7.84
CA ALA A 232 3.30 -2.24 6.43
C ALA A 232 3.75 -3.70 6.26
N GLN A 233 4.74 -4.15 7.03
CA GLN A 233 5.24 -5.51 7.00
C GLN A 233 4.18 -6.51 7.47
N SER A 234 3.45 -6.16 8.54
CA SER A 234 2.35 -6.99 9.06
C SER A 234 1.24 -7.12 8.03
N ALA A 235 0.75 -6.00 7.49
CA ALA A 235 -0.29 -5.99 6.46
C ALA A 235 0.12 -6.79 5.21
N HIS A 236 1.38 -6.64 4.77
CA HIS A 236 1.90 -7.35 3.61
C HIS A 236 2.00 -8.85 3.85
N CYS A 237 2.52 -9.29 5.00
CA CYS A 237 2.59 -10.72 5.36
C CYS A 237 1.22 -11.38 5.42
N ILE A 238 0.21 -10.69 5.99
CA ILE A 238 -1.16 -11.21 6.06
C ILE A 238 -1.78 -11.29 4.67
N ALA A 239 -1.66 -10.23 3.86
CA ALA A 239 -2.17 -10.23 2.49
C ALA A 239 -1.49 -11.28 1.59
N GLN A 240 -0.21 -11.56 1.81
CA GLN A 240 0.54 -12.58 1.08
C GLN A 240 0.25 -14.01 1.56
N GLY A 241 -0.32 -14.19 2.76
CA GLY A 241 -0.58 -15.51 3.36
C GLY A 241 0.67 -16.24 3.82
N LYS A 242 1.85 -15.60 3.83
CA LYS A 242 3.11 -16.18 4.32
C LYS A 242 4.05 -15.10 4.87
N ILE A 243 4.90 -15.51 5.80
CA ILE A 243 5.98 -14.65 6.30
C ILE A 243 7.16 -14.75 5.34
N GLY A 244 7.29 -13.76 4.45
CA GLY A 244 8.44 -13.63 3.55
C GLY A 244 9.72 -13.19 4.28
N SER A 245 10.77 -12.88 3.51
CA SER A 245 11.94 -12.18 4.06
C SER A 245 11.53 -10.81 4.59
N GLY A 246 10.86 -9.98 3.78
CA GLY A 246 10.45 -8.63 4.15
C GLY A 246 11.43 -7.53 3.74
N PHE A 247 12.48 -7.89 2.96
CA PHE A 247 13.43 -6.89 2.46
C PHE A 247 12.77 -5.88 1.51
N ASP A 248 11.71 -6.29 0.83
CA ASP A 248 10.97 -5.47 -0.12
C ASP A 248 10.17 -4.37 0.57
N VAL A 249 9.45 -4.71 1.64
CA VAL A 249 8.76 -3.72 2.48
C VAL A 249 9.78 -2.85 3.23
N SER A 250 10.84 -3.44 3.77
CA SER A 250 11.93 -2.68 4.43
C SER A 250 12.53 -1.64 3.48
N ALA A 251 12.84 -2.01 2.24
CA ALA A 251 13.39 -1.07 1.26
C ALA A 251 12.38 0.00 0.82
N ALA A 252 11.09 -0.34 0.77
CA ALA A 252 10.03 0.62 0.47
C ALA A 252 9.84 1.67 1.58
N VAL A 253 10.24 1.39 2.83
CA VAL A 253 10.13 2.33 3.94
C VAL A 253 11.44 3.08 4.19
N TYR A 254 12.57 2.37 4.27
CA TYR A 254 13.87 2.93 4.65
C TYR A 254 14.77 3.31 3.46
N GLY A 255 14.41 2.93 2.24
CA GLY A 255 15.26 3.11 1.06
C GLY A 255 16.39 2.08 0.96
N SER A 256 17.48 2.45 0.28
CA SER A 256 18.67 1.60 0.11
C SER A 256 19.39 1.34 1.43
N HIS A 257 19.59 0.07 1.80
CA HIS A 257 20.27 -0.30 3.04
C HIS A 257 20.80 -1.74 3.04
N ARG A 258 21.61 -2.06 4.04
CA ARG A 258 21.96 -3.44 4.40
C ARG A 258 20.82 -4.05 5.21
N TYR A 259 20.13 -5.03 4.62
CA TYR A 259 18.96 -5.67 5.19
C TYR A 259 19.33 -6.91 6.01
N THR A 260 18.64 -7.15 7.12
CA THR A 260 18.65 -8.44 7.83
C THR A 260 17.21 -8.78 8.23
N ARG A 261 16.83 -10.04 8.03
CA ARG A 261 15.46 -10.51 8.32
C ARG A 261 15.08 -10.29 9.79
N PHE A 262 13.87 -9.77 10.02
CA PHE A 262 13.29 -9.70 11.37
C PHE A 262 13.01 -11.11 11.92
N SER A 263 12.80 -11.26 13.23
CA SER A 263 12.40 -12.57 13.78
C SER A 263 10.97 -12.92 13.35
N PRO A 264 10.71 -14.02 12.62
CA PRO A 264 9.35 -14.38 12.20
C PRO A 264 8.36 -14.52 13.37
N GLU A 265 8.86 -14.89 14.55
CA GLU A 265 8.11 -15.02 15.81
C GLU A 265 7.38 -13.74 16.22
N ILE A 266 7.87 -12.56 15.79
CA ILE A 266 7.22 -11.28 16.09
C ILE A 266 5.87 -11.15 15.37
N LEU A 267 5.74 -11.77 14.19
CA LEU A 267 4.52 -11.69 13.36
C LEU A 267 3.67 -12.97 13.43
N SER A 268 4.16 -14.06 14.03
CA SER A 268 3.42 -15.32 14.12
C SER A 268 2.14 -15.19 14.94
N SER A 269 2.11 -14.32 15.95
CA SER A 269 0.92 -14.00 16.76
C SER A 269 -0.14 -13.22 16.00
N ALA A 270 0.26 -12.43 14.98
CA ALA A 270 -0.64 -11.64 14.15
C ALA A 270 -1.28 -12.45 13.00
N GLN A 271 -0.70 -13.61 12.64
CA GLN A 271 -1.28 -14.54 11.68
C GLN A 271 -2.39 -15.37 12.33
N VAL A 272 -3.56 -14.75 12.55
CA VAL A 272 -4.77 -15.52 12.90
C VAL A 272 -5.13 -16.35 11.66
N ARG A 273 -5.00 -17.67 11.75
CA ARG A 273 -5.51 -18.61 10.74
C ARG A 273 -7.01 -18.37 10.58
N SER A 274 -7.43 -17.91 9.40
CA SER A 274 -8.84 -18.06 9.02
C SER A 274 -9.20 -19.55 9.08
N PRO A 275 -10.24 -19.96 9.82
CA PRO A 275 -10.75 -21.31 9.70
C PRO A 275 -11.22 -21.49 8.25
N GLY A 276 -10.72 -22.54 7.61
CA GLY A 276 -11.15 -22.97 6.27
C GLY A 276 -12.57 -23.52 6.27
#